data_AF-A0A425B2Y1-F1
#
_entry.id   AF-A0A425B2Y1-F1
#
_cell.length_a   1.000
_cell.length_b   1.000
_cell.length_c   1.000
_cell.angle_alpha   90.00
_cell.angle_beta   90.00
_cell.angle_gamma   90.00
#
_symmetry.space_group_name_H-M   'P 1'
#
loop_
_entity.id
_entity.type
_entity.pdbx_description
1 polymer ?
#
loop_
_entity_poly.entity_id
_entity_poly.type
_entity_poly.pdbx_seq_one_letter_code
_entity_poly.pdbx_strand_id
1 'polypeptide(L)' 'MNELISRINRFGARAKDEQSLLLKVAEICRDAAATWTTRKSESINHTAFTFTVRKDGLKEKVMIVL' A
#
# COMPACT_ATOMS: atom_id res chain seq x y z
N MET A 1 -5.08 -5.37 12.10
CA MET A 1 -4.55 -5.59 10.74
C MET A 1 -5.58 -5.25 9.66
N ASN A 2 -6.78 -5.82 9.72
CA ASN A 2 -7.85 -5.59 8.74
C ASN A 2 -8.16 -4.11 8.49
N GLU A 3 -8.20 -3.29 9.54
CA GLU A 3 -8.44 -1.86 9.40
C GLU A 3 -7.31 -1.12 8.65
N LEU A 4 -6.06 -1.45 8.95
CA LEU A 4 -4.87 -0.90 8.28
C LEU A 4 -4.89 -1.20 6.78
N ILE A 5 -5.14 -2.47 6.45
CA ILE A 5 -5.25 -2.95 5.07
C ILE A 5 -6.45 -2.31 4.35
N SER A 6 -7.59 -2.19 5.02
CA SER A 6 -8.76 -1.48 4.50
C SER A 6 -8.49 -0.01 4.20
N ARG A 7 -7.72 0.69 5.05
CA ARG A 7 -7.32 2.10 4.81
C ARG A 7 -6.42 2.21 3.58
N ILE A 8 -5.43 1.31 3.44
CA ILE A 8 -4.55 1.26 2.28
C ILE A 8 -5.35 1.02 0.99
N ASN A 9 -6.25 0.03 0.98
CA ASN A 9 -7.11 -0.27 -0.18
C ASN A 9 -8.01 0.92 -0.57
N ARG A 10 -8.65 1.56 0.40
CA ARG A 10 -9.55 2.71 0.16
C ARG A 10 -8.81 3.89 -0.44
N PHE A 11 -7.59 4.16 0.02
CA PHE A 11 -6.77 5.22 -0.56
C PHE A 11 -6.24 4.81 -1.94
N GLY A 12 -5.72 3.59 -2.06
CA GLY A 12 -5.19 3.04 -3.30
C GLY A 12 -6.15 3.12 -4.47
N ALA A 13 -7.43 2.80 -4.24
CA ALA A 13 -8.49 2.91 -5.25
C ALA A 13 -8.75 4.34 -5.75
N ARG A 14 -8.21 5.37 -5.08
CA ARG A 14 -8.36 6.79 -5.43
C ARG A 14 -7.04 7.46 -5.79
N ALA A 15 -5.92 6.75 -5.65
CA ALA A 15 -4.62 7.29 -5.98
C ALA A 15 -4.53 7.52 -7.50
N LYS A 16 -3.95 8.65 -7.90
CA LYS A 16 -3.80 9.04 -9.32
C LYS A 16 -2.36 8.93 -9.81
N ASP A 17 -1.43 8.81 -8.88
CA ASP A 17 0.00 8.80 -9.15
C ASP A 17 0.76 8.01 -8.08
N GLU A 18 1.95 7.54 -8.45
CA GLU A 18 2.81 6.72 -7.61
C GLU A 18 3.27 7.47 -6.35
N GLN A 19 3.63 8.75 -6.46
CA GLN A 19 4.21 9.48 -5.35
C GLN A 19 3.20 9.68 -4.22
N SER A 20 1.98 10.13 -4.56
CA SER A 20 0.87 10.26 -3.64
C SER A 20 0.51 8.92 -3.00
N LEU A 21 0.54 7.84 -3.78
CA LEU A 21 0.33 6.47 -3.28
C LEU A 21 1.35 6.08 -2.22
N LEU A 22 2.65 6.18 -2.53
CA LEU A 22 3.73 5.78 -1.63
C LEU A 22 3.76 6.63 -0.36
N LEU A 23 3.59 7.96 -0.47
CA LEU A 23 3.57 8.86 0.68
C LEU A 23 2.44 8.51 1.64
N LYS A 24 1.23 8.27 1.12
CA LYS A 24 0.09 7.98 1.98
C LYS A 24 0.15 6.60 2.61
N VAL A 25 0.64 5.59 1.89
CA VAL A 25 0.88 4.26 2.49
C VAL A 25 1.92 4.36 3.59
N ALA A 26 2.98 5.16 3.40
CA ALA A 26 3.99 5.40 4.43
C ALA A 26 3.41 6.07 5.69
N GLU A 27 2.55 7.09 5.51
CA GLU A 27 1.84 7.75 6.61
C GLU A 27 0.94 6.78 7.37
N ILE A 28 0.08 6.04 6.65
CA ILE A 28 -0.85 5.06 7.23
C ILE A 28 -0.10 3.97 8.02
N CYS A 29 1.02 3.47 7.48
CA CYS A 29 1.81 2.46 8.18
C CYS A 29 2.52 3.04 9.41
N ARG A 30 3.07 4.27 9.31
CA ARG A 30 3.73 4.95 10.43
C ARG A 30 2.77 5.18 11.60
N ASP A 31 1.58 5.71 11.33
CA ASP A 31 0.54 5.97 12.35
C ASP A 31 0.12 4.68 13.07
N ALA A 32 0.15 3.56 12.35
CA ALA A 32 -0.22 2.26 12.89
C ALA A 32 0.97 1.51 13.53
N ALA A 33 2.17 2.09 13.61
CA ALA A 33 3.41 1.43 14.01
C ALA A 33 3.68 0.12 13.21
N ALA A 34 3.36 0.15 11.91
CA ALA A 34 3.58 -0.94 10.98
C ALA A 34 4.78 -0.66 10.06
N THR A 35 5.45 -1.74 9.66
CA THR A 35 6.48 -1.69 8.61
C THR A 35 5.89 -2.15 7.28
N TRP A 36 6.46 -1.71 6.17
CA TRP A 36 5.99 -2.11 4.86
C TRP A 36 7.14 -2.21 3.86
N THR A 37 6.95 -3.03 2.84
CA THR A 37 7.75 -3.04 1.62
C THR A 37 6.82 -2.94 0.42
N THR A 38 7.33 -2.45 -0.70
CA THR A 38 6.58 -2.39 -1.95
C THR A 38 7.34 -3.07 -3.08
N ARG A 39 6.61 -3.68 -3.99
CA ARG A 39 7.10 -4.14 -5.28
C ARG A 39 6.29 -3.45 -6.37
N LYS A 40 6.98 -2.73 -7.25
CA LYS A 40 6.41 -2.13 -8.46
C LYS A 40 6.49 -3.14 -9.62
N SER A 41 5.44 -3.23 -10.40
CA SER A 41 5.37 -4.02 -11.63
C SER A 41 4.74 -3.15 -12.71
N GLU A 42 5.51 -2.83 -13.73
CA GLU A 42 5.08 -1.98 -14.84
C GLU A 42 4.61 -2.84 -16.02
N SER A 43 3.49 -2.44 -16.61
CA SER A 43 2.97 -2.96 -17.86
C SER A 43 2.77 -1.79 -18.82
N ILE A 44 2.49 -2.09 -20.09
CA ILE A 44 2.28 -1.07 -21.14
C ILE A 44 1.13 -0.11 -20.78
N ASN A 45 0.12 -0.60 -20.06
CA ASN A 45 -1.13 0.15 -19.81
C ASN A 45 -1.38 0.49 -18.34
N HIS A 46 -0.63 -0.08 -17.40
CA HIS A 46 -0.87 0.09 -15.97
C HIS A 46 0.38 -0.17 -15.14
N THR A 47 0.40 0.37 -13.93
CA THR A 47 1.44 0.09 -12.94
C THR A 47 0.82 -0.53 -11.70
N ALA A 48 1.23 -1.75 -11.36
CA ALA A 48 0.80 -2.43 -10.15
C ALA A 48 1.83 -2.25 -9.02
N PHE A 49 1.35 -1.85 -7.84
CA PHE A 49 2.11 -1.77 -6.61
C PHE A 49 1.60 -2.84 -5.64
N THR A 50 2.49 -3.77 -5.27
CA THR A 50 2.20 -4.76 -4.24
C THR A 50 2.88 -4.36 -2.94
N PHE A 51 2.09 -3.91 -1.96
CA PHE A 51 2.51 -3.60 -0.61
C PHE A 51 2.46 -4.85 0.25
N THR A 52 3.56 -5.16 0.93
CA THR A 52 3.59 -6.14 2.02
C THR A 52 3.71 -5.37 3.33
N VAL A 53 2.69 -5.47 4.18
CA VAL A 53 2.60 -4.74 5.46
C VAL A 53 2.80 -5.73 6.61
N ARG A 54 3.61 -5.37 7.61
CA ARG A 54 3.87 -6.17 8.80
C ARG A 54 3.66 -5.36 10.07
N LYS A 55 2.94 -5.93 11.03
CA LYS A 55 2.75 -5.36 12.37
C LYS A 55 2.38 -6.47 13.35
N ASP A 56 2.95 -6.42 14.56
CA ASP A 56 2.67 -7.35 15.67
C ASP A 56 2.80 -8.84 15.29
N GLY A 57 3.81 -9.19 14.48
CA GLY A 57 4.01 -10.56 13.98
C GLY A 57 3.07 -10.99 12.85
N LEU A 58 2.07 -10.17 12.50
CA LEU A 58 1.18 -10.40 11.36
C LEU A 58 1.76 -9.79 10.08
N LYS A 59 1.42 -10.41 8.95
CA LYS A 59 1.84 -9.97 7.61
C LYS A 59 0.67 -10.07 6.65
N GLU A 60 0.41 -8.98 5.93
CA GLU A 60 -0.64 -8.89 4.92
C GLU A 60 -0.12 -8.28 3.62
N LYS A 61 -0.83 -8.55 2.52
CA LYS A 61 -0.49 -8.00 1.20
C LYS A 61 -1.65 -7.23 0.62
N VAL A 62 -1.33 -6.12 -0.06
CA VAL A 62 -2.28 -5.28 -0.78
C VAL A 62 -1.73 -4.97 -2.16
N MET A 63 -2.55 -5.12 -3.19
CA MET A 63 -2.20 -4.76 -4.56
C MET A 63 -3.06 -3.58 -5.01
N ILE A 64 -2.41 -2.53 -5.52
CA ILE A 64 -3.04 -1.33 -6.05
C ILE A 64 -2.55 -1.16 -7.49
N VAL A 65 -3.48 -0.93 -8.41
CA VAL A 65 -3.18 -0.72 -9.83
C VAL A 65 -3.50 0.73 -10.17
N LEU A 66 -2.51 1.43 -10.72
CA LEU A 66 -2.62 2.78 -11.27
C LEU A 66 -2.64 2.72 -12.80
#